data_AF-K9RLF2-F1
#
_entry.id   AF-K9RLF2-F1
#
_cell.length_a   1.000
_cell.length_b   1.000
_cell.length_c   1.000
_cell.angle_alpha   90.00
_cell.angle_beta   90.00
_cell.angle_gamma   90.00
#
_symmetry.space_group_name_H-M   'P 1'
#
loop_
_entity.id
_entity.type
_entity.pdbx_description
1 polymer ?
#
loop_
_entity_poly.entity_id
_entity_poly.type
_entity_poly.pdbx_seq_one_letter_code
_entity_poly.pdbx_strand_id
1 'polypeptide(L)' 'MFISKMLSNMAQYISEAVMRIFGPSDDAYPNSGVQPFTGEIYKRSTVDSW' A
#
# COMPACT_ATOMS: atom_id res chain seq x y z
N MET A 1 18.59 -25.71 -22.01
CA MET A 1 19.47 -26.36 -21.01
C MET A 1 18.93 -26.10 -19.61
N PHE A 2 18.99 -27.07 -18.71
CA PHE A 2 18.39 -26.99 -17.37
C PHE A 2 19.01 -25.87 -16.50
N ILE A 3 20.32 -25.68 -16.61
CA ILE A 3 21.10 -24.69 -15.84
C ILE A 3 20.70 -23.25 -16.19
N SER A 4 20.47 -22.95 -17.48
CA SER A 4 20.07 -21.60 -17.90
C SER A 4 18.69 -21.21 -17.36
N LYS A 5 17.77 -22.17 -17.26
CA LYS A 5 16.43 -21.96 -16.67
C LYS A 5 16.52 -21.69 -15.16
N MET A 6 17.38 -22.43 -14.46
CA MET A 6 17.60 -22.22 -13.02
C MET A 6 18.18 -20.83 -12.74
N LEU A 7 19.16 -20.40 -13.52
CA LEU A 7 19.77 -19.07 -13.39
C LEU A 7 18.77 -17.95 -13.67
N SER A 8 17.94 -18.11 -14.71
CA SER A 8 16.88 -17.16 -15.05
C SER A 8 15.88 -16.99 -13.90
N ASN A 9 15.45 -18.09 -13.29
CA ASN A 9 14.50 -18.04 -12.17
C ASN A 9 15.10 -17.35 -10.93
N MET A 10 16.38 -17.60 -10.65
CA MET A 10 17.08 -16.96 -9.54
C MET A 10 17.24 -15.46 -9.77
N ALA A 11 17.65 -15.06 -10.98
CA ALA A 11 17.77 -13.66 -11.35
C ALA A 11 16.42 -12.95 -11.22
N GLN A 12 15.33 -13.55 -11.71
CA GLN A 12 13.98 -13.01 -11.59
C GLN A 12 13.58 -12.78 -10.13
N TYR A 13 13.76 -13.79 -9.27
CA TYR A 13 13.39 -13.71 -7.86
C TYR A 13 14.14 -12.58 -7.13
N ILE A 14 15.45 -12.44 -7.41
CA ILE A 14 16.27 -11.37 -6.82
C ILE A 14 15.83 -10.00 -7.37
N SER A 15 15.60 -9.88 -8.68
CA SER A 15 15.17 -8.64 -9.32
C SER A 15 13.83 -8.14 -8.80
N GLU A 16 12.86 -9.03 -8.55
CA GLU A 16 11.56 -8.67 -7.96
C GLU A 16 11.73 -8.10 -6.54
N ALA A 17 12.58 -8.72 -5.72
CA ALA A 17 12.88 -8.22 -4.38
C ALA A 17 13.61 -6.87 -4.40
N VAL A 18 14.58 -6.71 -5.30
CA VAL A 18 15.31 -5.44 -5.51
C VAL A 18 14.35 -4.33 -5.93
N MET A 19 13.46 -4.59 -6.88
CA MET A 19 12.46 -3.61 -7.32
C MET A 19 11.46 -3.25 -6.22
N ARG A 20 11.18 -4.17 -5.29
CA ARG A 20 10.32 -3.86 -4.13
C ARG A 20 11.00 -2.97 -3.08
N ILE A 21 12.30 -3.15 -2.86
CA ILE A 21 13.05 -2.42 -1.82
C ILE A 21 13.58 -1.09 -2.34
N PHE A 22 14.10 -1.09 -3.56
CA PHE A 22 14.80 0.04 -4.18
C PHE A 22 14.06 0.63 -5.38
N GLY A 23 12.88 0.09 -5.71
CA GLY A 23 12.03 0.70 -6.71
C GLY A 23 11.57 2.09 -6.28
N PRO A 24 11.09 2.90 -7.23
CA PRO A 24 10.43 4.15 -6.91
C PRO A 24 9.37 3.88 -5.84
N SER A 25 9.46 4.62 -4.75
CA SER A 25 8.45 4.55 -3.72
C SER A 25 7.12 4.98 -4.35
N ASP A 26 6.10 4.12 -4.25
CA ASP A 26 4.71 4.49 -4.52
C ASP A 26 4.11 5.13 -3.27
N ASP A 27 4.91 5.93 -2.56
CA ASP A 27 4.44 6.85 -1.54
C ASP A 27 3.85 8.09 -2.21
N ALA A 28 2.87 7.86 -3.10
CA ALA A 28 1.94 8.86 -3.58
C ALA A 28 0.93 9.26 -2.47
N TYR A 29 1.39 9.32 -1.22
CA TYR A 29 0.62 9.99 -0.18
C TYR A 29 0.59 11.47 -0.56
N PRO A 30 -0.60 12.08 -0.68
CA PRO A 30 -0.66 13.50 -0.96
C PRO A 30 0.15 14.24 0.10
N ASN A 31 0.97 15.22 -0.32
CA ASN A 31 1.76 16.09 0.56
C ASN A 31 0.92 16.76 1.67
N SER A 32 -0.40 16.74 1.51
CA SER A 32 -1.38 17.00 2.56
C SER A 32 -2.38 15.85 2.63
N GLY A 33 -2.29 15.04 3.67
CA GLY A 33 -3.41 14.20 4.07
C GLY A 33 -4.47 15.09 4.68
N VAL A 34 -5.60 15.31 3.98
CA VAL A 34 -6.77 15.87 4.66
C VAL A 34 -7.36 14.72 5.46
N GLN A 35 -7.28 14.79 6.79
CA GLN A 35 -7.96 13.86 7.67
C GLN A 35 -9.47 13.97 7.39
N PRO A 36 -10.14 12.95 6.82
CA PRO A 36 -11.54 13.08 6.41
C PRO A 36 -12.51 13.14 7.60
N PHE A 37 -12.02 12.86 8.81
CA PHE A 37 -12.80 12.92 10.04
C PHE A 37 -12.03 13.76 11.07
N THR A 38 -12.62 14.89 11.46
CA THR A 38 -12.14 15.82 12.49
C THR A 38 -12.20 15.24 13.92
N GLY A 39 -12.35 13.92 14.07
CA GLY A 39 -12.54 13.28 15.37
C GLY A 39 -13.83 13.72 16.09
N GLU A 40 -14.79 14.33 15.38
CA GLU A 40 -16.04 14.75 15.99
C GLU A 40 -16.80 13.51 16.51
N ILE A 41 -17.07 13.52 17.81
CA ILE A 41 -17.83 12.46 18.46
C ILE A 41 -19.22 12.43 17.81
N TYR A 42 -19.58 11.28 17.24
CA TYR A 42 -20.93 11.04 16.75
C TYR A 42 -21.95 11.26 17.88
N LYS A 43 -22.61 12.43 17.87
CA LYS A 43 -23.73 12.70 18.77
C LYS A 43 -24.97 12.05 18.19
N ARG A 44 -25.30 10.85 18.67
CA ARG A 44 -26.62 10.26 18.47
C ARG A 44 -27.65 11.15 19.14
N SER A 45 -28.35 11.98 18.37
CA SER A 45 -29.55 12.68 18.84
C SER A 45 -30.62 11.63 19.15
N THR A 46 -30.92 11.47 20.43
CA THR A 46 -32.11 10.73 20.89
C THR A 46 -33.34 11.58 20.61
N VAL A 47 -34.00 11.35 19.46
CA VAL A 47 -35.42 11.56 19.08
C VAL A 47 -35.46 11.43 17.53
N ASP A 48 -36.33 10.64 16.89
CA ASP A 48 -37.78 10.74 16.96
C ASP A 48 -38.50 9.42 17.26
N SER A 49 -39.46 9.54 18.16
CA SER A 49 -40.60 8.67 18.37
C SER A 49 -41.42 8.48 17.08
N TRP A 50 -41.67 7.23 16.71
CA TRP A 50 -42.81 6.82 15.88
C TRP A 50 -43.79 6.03 16.75
#